data_AF-A0AAD1JFE0-F1
#
_entry.id   AF-A0AAD1JFE0-F1
#
_cell.length_a   1.000
_cell.length_b   1.000
_cell.length_c   1.000
_cell.angle_alpha   90.00
_cell.angle_beta   90.00
_cell.angle_gamma   90.00
#
_symmetry.space_group_name_H-M   'P 1'
#
loop_
_entity.id
_entity.type
_entity.pdbx_description
1 polymer ?
#
loop_
_entity_poly.entity_id
_entity_poly.type
_entity_poly.pdbx_seq_one_letter_code
_entity_poly.pdbx_strand_id
1 'polypeptide(L)' 'MKDFESRLKKAKEILDELMKQDITLAKSVELYKEGMKQLKEAEKLLEEAKVEIEKIEKNK' A
#
# COMPACT_ATOMS: atom_id res chain seq x y z
N MET A 1 10.18 -3.85 -8.30
CA MET A 1 10.47 -2.78 -7.32
C MET A 1 9.69 -1.49 -7.53
N LYS A 2 9.51 -0.97 -8.76
CA LYS A 2 8.75 0.29 -9.00
C LYS A 2 7.28 0.26 -8.54
N ASP A 3 6.62 -0.90 -8.56
CA ASP A 3 5.23 -1.03 -8.10
C ASP A 3 5.06 -0.85 -6.60
N PHE A 4 5.94 -1.45 -5.77
CA PHE A 4 5.83 -1.32 -4.31
C PHE A 4 6.00 0.12 -3.86
N GLU A 5 7.07 0.80 -4.30
CA GLU A 5 7.30 2.20 -3.94
C GLU A 5 6.21 3.13 -4.47
N SER A 6 5.70 2.88 -5.68
CA SER A 6 4.60 3.69 -6.23
C SER A 6 3.30 3.53 -5.43
N ARG A 7 3.01 2.31 -4.96
CA ARG A 7 1.84 2.03 -4.11
C ARG A 7 1.98 2.63 -2.73
N LEU A 8 3.16 2.54 -2.14
CA LEU A 8 3.47 3.16 -0.85
C LEU A 8 3.36 4.70 -0.95
N LYS A 9 3.83 5.29 -2.05
CA LYS A 9 3.71 6.72 -2.31
C LYS A 9 2.24 7.14 -2.46
N LYS A 10 1.44 6.41 -3.25
CA LYS A 10 -0.01 6.66 -3.35
C LYS A 10 -0.73 6.56 -2.01
N ALA A 11 -0.40 5.56 -1.20
CA ALA A 11 -0.98 5.42 0.14
C ALA A 11 -0.68 6.63 1.03
N LYS A 12 0.55 7.17 0.96
CA LYS A 12 0.92 8.42 1.66
C LYS A 12 0.14 9.63 1.14
N GLU A 13 0.05 9.80 -0.18
CA GLU A 13 -0.69 10.91 -0.79
C GLU A 13 -2.18 10.90 -0.40
N ILE A 14 -2.79 9.72 -0.34
CA ILE A 14 -4.16 9.53 0.13
C ILE A 14 -4.31 9.90 1.61
N LEU A 15 -3.33 9.52 2.45
CA LEU A 15 -3.32 9.89 3.86
C LEU A 15 -3.20 11.41 4.04
N ASP A 16 -2.33 12.05 3.27
CA ASP A 16 -2.14 13.50 3.26
C ASP A 16 -3.40 14.24 2.82
N GLU A 17 -4.15 13.70 1.84
CA GLU A 17 -5.46 14.24 1.46
C GLU A 17 -6.52 14.08 2.55
N LEU A 18 -6.52 12.96 3.28
CA LEU A 18 -7.43 12.75 4.42
C LEU A 18 -7.17 13.71 5.58
N MET A 19 -5.94 14.22 5.72
CA MET A 19 -5.60 15.22 6.73
C MET A 19 -6.02 16.64 6.34
N LYS A 20 -6.36 16.90 5.07
CA LYS A 20 -6.84 18.22 4.65
C LYS A 20 -8.26 18.42 5.19
N GLN A 21 -8.47 19.53 5.89
CA GLN A 21 -9.74 19.86 6.56
C GLN A 21 -10.91 20.16 5.59
N ASP A 22 -10.67 20.11 4.28
CA ASP A 22 -11.64 20.47 3.23
C ASP A 22 -12.12 19.24 2.45
N ILE A 23 -12.33 18.12 3.16
CA ILE A 23 -12.80 16.87 2.57
C ILE A 23 -14.19 16.50 3.09
N THR A 24 -15.08 16.13 2.18
CA THR A 24 -16.41 15.65 2.54
C THR A 24 -16.33 14.24 3.11
N LEU A 25 -17.28 13.88 3.99
CA LEU A 25 -17.33 12.55 4.59
C LEU A 25 -17.40 11.42 3.55
N ALA A 26 -18.10 11.64 2.43
CA ALA A 26 -18.16 10.66 1.36
C ALA A 26 -16.77 10.44 0.71
N LYS A 27 -16.07 11.54 0.44
CA LYS A 27 -14.74 11.52 -0.17
C LYS A 27 -13.70 10.92 0.78
N SER A 28 -13.79 11.18 2.08
CA SER A 28 -12.88 10.59 3.07
C SER A 28 -13.05 9.08 3.19
N VAL A 29 -14.27 8.57 3.10
CA VAL A 29 -14.53 7.12 3.08
C VAL A 29 -13.98 6.45 1.81
N GLU A 30 -14.13 7.10 0.65
CA GLU A 30 -13.55 6.59 -0.60
C GLU A 30 -12.02 6.57 -0.56
N LEU A 31 -11.39 7.66 -0.15
CA LEU A 31 -9.94 7.77 -0.01
C LEU A 31 -9.41 6.74 0.98
N TYR A 32 -10.06 6.57 2.14
CA TYR A 32 -9.66 5.57 3.11
C TYR A 32 -9.68 4.15 2.53
N LYS A 33 -10.73 3.78 1.79
CA LYS A 33 -10.82 2.48 1.12
C LYS A 33 -9.71 2.30 0.07
N GLU A 34 -9.44 3.33 -0.72
CA GLU A 34 -8.40 3.28 -1.74
C GLU A 34 -7.00 3.17 -1.09
N GLY A 35 -6.72 3.95 -0.05
CA GLY A 35 -5.46 3.88 0.69
C GLY A 35 -5.24 2.51 1.31
N MET A 36 -6.28 1.94 1.93
CA MET A 36 -6.24 0.58 2.47
C MET A 36 -5.98 -0.48 1.39
N LYS A 37 -6.57 -0.32 0.20
CA LYS A 37 -6.32 -1.23 -0.93
C LYS A 37 -4.86 -1.15 -1.39
N GLN A 38 -4.31 0.05 -1.53
CA GLN A 38 -2.91 0.25 -1.94
C GLN A 38 -1.93 -0.36 -0.92
N LEU A 39 -2.21 -0.19 0.37
CA LEU A 39 -1.41 -0.81 1.45
C LEU A 39 -1.47 -2.34 1.40
N LYS A 40 -2.66 -2.93 1.20
CA LYS A 40 -2.83 -4.37 1.06
C LYS A 40 -2.05 -4.95 -0.11
N GLU A 41 -2.08 -4.27 -1.26
CA GLU A 41 -1.33 -4.72 -2.44
C GLU A 41 0.19 -4.59 -2.22
N ALA A 42 0.64 -3.56 -1.51
CA ALA A 42 2.05 -3.43 -1.12
C ALA A 42 2.50 -4.52 -0.13
N GLU A 43 1.66 -4.86 0.86
CA GLU A 43 1.90 -5.94 1.82
C GLU A 43 2.01 -7.29 1.13
N LYS A 44 1.13 -7.58 0.17
CA LYS A 44 1.18 -8.81 -0.64
C LYS A 44 2.50 -8.94 -1.41
N LEU A 45 2.98 -7.84 -2.01
CA LEU A 45 4.26 -7.83 -2.72
C LEU A 45 5.45 -8.12 -1.79
N LEU A 46 5.42 -7.63 -0.55
CA LEU A 46 6.44 -7.95 0.45
C LEU A 46 6.39 -9.42 0.86
N GLU A 47 5.20 -9.97 1.01
CA GLU A 47 5.01 -11.36 1.40
C GLU A 47 5.46 -12.33 0.30
N GLU A 48 5.13 -12.04 -0.95
CA GLU A 48 5.65 -12.77 -2.12
C GLU A 48 7.19 -12.73 -2.17
N ALA A 49 7.80 -11.56 -1.93
CA ALA A 49 9.25 -11.42 -1.89
C ALA A 49 9.89 -12.22 -0.72
N LYS A 50 9.27 -12.21 0.48
CA LYS A 50 9.73 -13.03 1.61
C LYS A 50 9.69 -14.52 1.28
N VAL A 51 8.60 -14.99 0.68
CA VAL A 51 8.43 -16.39 0.28
C VAL A 51 9.47 -16.80 -0.77
N GLU A 52 9.80 -15.93 -1.73
CA GLU A 52 10.89 -16.19 -2.69
C GLU A 52 12.25 -16.32 -1.99
N ILE A 53 12.55 -15.43 -1.04
CA ILE A 53 13.80 -15.48 -0.26
C ILE A 53 13.89 -16.78 0.55
N GLU A 54 12.82 -17.15 1.28
CA GLU A 54 12.79 -18.39 2.05
C GLU A 54 12.98 -19.63 1.16
N LYS A 55 12.43 -19.64 -0.06
CA LYS A 55 12.64 -20.73 -1.03
C LYS A 55 14.10 -20.81 -1.50
N ILE A 56 14.77 -19.68 -1.67
CA ILE A 56 16.19 -19.65 -2.03
C ILE A 56 17.04 -20.16 -0.86
N GLU A 57 16.73 -19.76 0.37
CA GLU A 57 17.46 -20.22 1.57
C GLU A 57 17.25 -21.71 1.85
N LYS A 58 16.04 -22.25 1.65
CA LYS A 58 15.75 -23.69 1.83
C LYS A 58 16.37 -24.60 0.78
N ASN A 59 16.69 -24.09 -0.41
CA ASN A 59 17.33 -24.85 -1.49
C ASN A 59 18.87 -24.76 -1.46
N LYS A 60 19.43 -24.26 -0.36
CA LYS A 60 20.86 -24.10 -0.12
C LYS A 60 21.34 -25.12 0.91
#